data_AF-A0A961H9I5-F1
#
_entry.id   AF-A0A961H9I5-F1
#
_cell.length_a   1.000
_cell.length_b   1.000
_cell.length_c   1.000
_cell.angle_alpha   90.00
_cell.angle_beta   90.00
_cell.angle_gamma   90.00
#
_symmetry.space_group_name_H-M   'P 1'
#
loop_
_entity.id
_entity.type
_entity.pdbx_description
1 polymer ?
#
loop_
_entity_poly.entity_id
_entity_poly.type
_entity_poly.pdbx_seq_one_letter_code
_entity_poly.pdbx_strand_id
1 'polypeptide(L)'
;MRVANTVFFFPWWALLLLAVLPPAIAAAAAFPIRRLIPDSDSVVDARTKLVLLGISAYTFTVGFSVNTLWYQDIELNDAALTFDYSVGLLKDAARDHADVLPADIDEKIEALRQPEVVAEAITVLPRQNESFRTAWDEVNLAWADAPATALADLNTHANEAELAFYKLAQSANSPGVPGIILVVIVLLGMLLAGTMAAAPRPAQTSRKETTSIDWLMVAGVAVISLTQWALWVLNSRDFVLSMILPNFAGEVRSLTALQFSVFVAVLLAPPLGVAFLLRSRWRRRGPEGVAPDD
;
A
#
# COMPACT_ATOMS: atom_id res chain seq x y z
N MET A 1 17.22 0.92 -9.29
CA MET A 1 16.09 0.86 -8.34
C MET A 1 15.60 2.29 -8.00
N ARG A 2 15.09 3.05 -8.99
CA ARG A 2 14.60 4.44 -8.76
C ARG A 2 13.09 4.63 -8.99
N VAL A 3 12.42 3.66 -9.61
CA VAL A 3 11.00 3.77 -10.00
C VAL A 3 10.06 3.68 -8.79
N ALA A 4 10.44 2.93 -7.75
CA ALA A 4 9.63 2.76 -6.53
C ALA A 4 9.47 4.07 -5.72
N ASN A 5 10.50 4.94 -5.69
CA ASN A 5 10.41 6.24 -5.02
C ASN A 5 9.48 7.21 -5.75
N THR A 6 9.34 7.13 -7.07
CA THR A 6 8.49 8.09 -7.81
C THR A 6 7.01 7.96 -7.45
N VAL A 7 6.52 6.74 -7.16
CA VAL A 7 5.09 6.54 -6.85
C VAL A 7 4.77 6.95 -5.41
N PHE A 8 5.73 6.82 -4.51
CA PHE A 8 5.63 7.25 -3.11
C PHE A 8 5.26 8.74 -2.97
N PHE A 9 5.73 9.58 -3.91
CA PHE A 9 5.50 11.03 -3.90
C PHE A 9 4.27 11.49 -4.70
N PHE A 10 3.52 10.59 -5.33
CA PHE A 10 2.34 11.01 -6.08
C PHE A 10 1.16 11.30 -5.14
N PRO A 11 0.41 12.39 -5.38
CA PRO A 11 -0.83 12.64 -4.64
C PRO A 11 -1.87 11.56 -4.96
N TRP A 12 -2.79 11.32 -4.02
CA TRP A 12 -3.79 10.23 -4.11
C TRP A 12 -4.60 10.20 -5.41
N TRP A 13 -4.87 11.35 -6.03
CA TRP A 13 -5.60 11.46 -7.30
C TRP A 13 -4.74 11.00 -8.49
N ALA A 14 -3.41 11.20 -8.45
CA ALA A 14 -2.51 10.71 -9.48
C ALA A 14 -2.35 9.19 -9.38
N LEU A 15 -2.39 8.65 -8.16
CA LEU A 15 -2.44 7.20 -7.91
C LEU A 15 -3.72 6.57 -8.48
N LEU A 16 -4.86 7.29 -8.41
CA LEU A 16 -6.10 6.84 -9.03
C LEU A 16 -5.97 6.74 -10.55
N LEU A 17 -5.36 7.74 -11.20
CA LEU A 17 -5.11 7.70 -12.64
C LEU A 17 -4.17 6.56 -13.03
N LEU A 18 -3.09 6.34 -12.26
CA LEU A 18 -2.15 5.25 -12.46
C LEU A 18 -2.79 3.86 -12.29
N ALA A 19 -3.81 3.76 -11.44
CA ALA A 19 -4.55 2.52 -11.22
C ALA A 19 -5.62 2.26 -12.29
N VAL A 20 -6.29 3.30 -12.79
CA VAL A 20 -7.42 3.16 -13.73
C VAL A 20 -6.96 3.12 -15.20
N LEU A 21 -6.00 3.96 -15.58
CA LEU A 21 -5.64 4.14 -16.99
C LEU A 21 -5.08 2.86 -17.63
N PRO A 22 -4.12 2.12 -17.02
CA PRO A 22 -3.57 0.92 -17.65
C PRO A 22 -4.63 -0.16 -17.98
N PRO A 23 -5.49 -0.62 -17.03
CA PRO A 23 -6.51 -1.61 -17.35
C PRO A 23 -7.57 -1.07 -18.31
N ALA A 24 -7.94 0.21 -18.22
CA ALA A 24 -8.89 0.82 -19.15
C ALA A 24 -8.35 0.86 -20.59
N ILE A 25 -7.07 1.25 -20.78
CA ILE A 25 -6.41 1.25 -22.09
C ILE A 25 -6.32 -0.17 -22.65
N ALA A 26 -5.94 -1.15 -21.81
CA ALA A 26 -5.88 -2.55 -22.23
C ALA A 26 -7.24 -3.08 -22.67
N ALA A 27 -8.30 -2.77 -21.92
CA ALA A 27 -9.67 -3.12 -22.29
C ALA A 27 -10.10 -2.45 -23.61
N ALA A 28 -9.85 -1.15 -23.76
CA ALA A 28 -10.20 -0.40 -24.97
C ALA A 28 -9.47 -0.91 -26.21
N ALA A 29 -8.18 -1.28 -26.07
CA ALA A 29 -7.38 -1.84 -27.16
C ALA A 29 -7.80 -3.27 -27.54
N ALA A 30 -8.26 -4.07 -26.57
CA ALA A 30 -8.69 -5.45 -26.80
C ALA A 30 -10.15 -5.56 -27.27
N PHE A 31 -10.98 -4.55 -27.02
CA PHE A 31 -12.41 -4.56 -27.36
C PHE A 31 -12.70 -4.79 -28.86
N PRO A 32 -11.96 -4.21 -29.83
CA PRO A 32 -12.15 -4.50 -31.25
C PRO A 32 -11.84 -5.95 -31.63
N ILE A 33 -10.87 -6.57 -30.95
CA ILE A 33 -10.40 -7.95 -31.21
C ILE A 33 -11.52 -8.96 -30.94
N ARG A 34 -12.48 -8.62 -30.07
CA ARG A 34 -13.68 -9.41 -29.78
C ARG A 34 -14.41 -9.95 -31.02
N ARG A 35 -14.40 -9.19 -32.12
CA ARG A 35 -15.09 -9.57 -33.37
C ARG A 35 -14.31 -10.59 -34.20
N LEU A 36 -13.02 -10.75 -33.93
CA LEU A 36 -12.11 -11.62 -34.68
C LEU A 36 -11.94 -12.99 -34.03
N ILE A 37 -12.38 -13.14 -32.78
CA ILE A 37 -12.23 -14.38 -32.02
C ILE A 37 -13.38 -15.33 -32.36
N PRO A 38 -13.11 -16.54 -32.88
CA PRO A 38 -14.16 -17.53 -33.15
C PRO A 38 -14.85 -17.97 -31.86
N ASP A 39 -16.17 -18.15 -31.91
CA ASP A 39 -16.99 -18.63 -30.78
C ASP A 39 -17.05 -20.17 -30.74
N SER A 40 -15.91 -20.84 -30.88
CA SER A 40 -15.82 -22.30 -30.75
C SER A 40 -15.66 -22.70 -29.27
N ASP A 41 -16.18 -23.88 -28.91
CA ASP A 41 -16.10 -24.39 -27.53
C ASP A 41 -14.67 -24.51 -27.02
N SER A 42 -13.71 -24.88 -27.90
CA SER A 42 -12.29 -24.95 -27.56
C SER A 42 -11.68 -23.59 -27.22
N VAL A 43 -12.06 -22.53 -27.95
CA VAL A 43 -11.59 -21.15 -27.71
C VAL A 43 -12.22 -20.58 -26.44
N VAL A 44 -13.49 -20.89 -26.20
CA VAL A 44 -14.20 -20.52 -24.96
C VAL A 44 -13.55 -21.19 -23.74
N ASP A 45 -13.24 -22.48 -23.80
CA ASP A 45 -12.61 -23.22 -22.70
C ASP A 45 -11.19 -22.70 -22.43
N ALA A 46 -10.37 -22.52 -23.47
CA ALA A 46 -9.02 -21.96 -23.36
C ALA A 46 -9.05 -20.55 -22.72
N ARG A 47 -9.96 -19.68 -23.17
CA ARG A 47 -10.13 -18.34 -22.58
C ARG A 47 -10.55 -18.42 -21.11
N THR A 48 -11.50 -19.30 -20.78
CA THR A 48 -11.97 -19.46 -19.40
C THR A 48 -10.84 -19.89 -18.48
N LYS A 49 -9.99 -20.82 -18.94
CA LYS A 49 -8.79 -21.26 -18.22
C LYS A 49 -7.77 -20.13 -18.07
N LEU A 50 -7.53 -19.33 -19.13
CA LEU A 50 -6.64 -18.18 -19.07
C LEU A 50 -7.14 -17.09 -18.11
N VAL A 51 -8.43 -16.79 -18.12
CA VAL A 51 -9.05 -15.83 -17.18
C VAL A 51 -8.96 -16.35 -15.76
N LEU A 52 -9.26 -17.63 -15.52
CA LEU A 52 -9.11 -18.26 -14.20
C LEU A 52 -7.66 -18.21 -13.71
N LEU A 53 -6.70 -18.55 -14.57
CA LEU A 53 -5.28 -18.48 -14.24
C LEU A 53 -4.87 -17.03 -13.90
N GLY A 54 -5.31 -16.06 -14.71
CA GLY A 54 -5.06 -14.65 -14.48
C GLY A 54 -5.67 -14.15 -13.16
N ILE A 55 -6.90 -14.56 -12.84
CA ILE A 55 -7.59 -14.17 -11.58
C ILE A 55 -6.82 -14.76 -10.40
N SER A 56 -6.45 -16.04 -10.47
CA SER A 56 -5.68 -16.71 -9.40
C SER A 56 -4.32 -16.05 -9.19
N ALA A 57 -3.58 -15.80 -10.28
CA ALA A 57 -2.28 -15.12 -10.22
C ALA A 57 -2.42 -13.71 -9.63
N TYR A 58 -3.38 -12.93 -10.13
CA TYR A 58 -3.67 -11.59 -9.63
C TYR A 58 -4.02 -11.60 -8.14
N THR A 59 -4.93 -12.48 -7.73
CA THR A 59 -5.35 -12.62 -6.33
C THR A 59 -4.18 -13.01 -5.44
N PHE A 60 -3.34 -13.94 -5.87
CA PHE A 60 -2.14 -14.35 -5.14
C PHE A 60 -1.14 -13.20 -5.01
N THR A 61 -0.85 -12.47 -6.09
CA THR A 61 0.08 -11.34 -6.07
C THR A 61 -0.44 -10.20 -5.20
N VAL A 62 -1.72 -9.87 -5.29
CA VAL A 62 -2.38 -8.89 -4.41
C VAL A 62 -2.33 -9.34 -2.96
N GLY A 63 -2.69 -10.59 -2.67
CA GLY A 63 -2.65 -11.14 -1.31
C GLY A 63 -1.23 -11.14 -0.71
N PHE A 64 -0.23 -11.52 -1.49
CA PHE A 64 1.18 -11.42 -1.09
C PHE A 64 1.56 -9.97 -0.75
N SER A 65 1.16 -9.02 -1.60
CA SER A 65 1.44 -7.58 -1.41
C SER A 65 0.78 -7.02 -0.15
N VAL A 66 -0.48 -7.38 0.11
CA VAL A 66 -1.18 -6.99 1.35
C VAL A 66 -0.47 -7.55 2.57
N ASN A 67 0.01 -8.79 2.51
CA ASN A 67 0.75 -9.38 3.62
C ASN A 67 2.10 -8.67 3.87
N THR A 68 2.80 -8.26 2.80
CA THR A 68 4.04 -7.48 2.95
C THR A 68 3.76 -6.09 3.53
N LEU A 69 2.66 -5.44 3.14
CA LEU A 69 2.21 -4.18 3.73
C LEU A 69 1.94 -4.32 5.23
N TRP A 70 1.22 -5.36 5.65
CA TRP A 70 0.99 -5.60 7.08
C TRP A 70 2.27 -5.79 7.88
N TYR A 71 3.24 -6.52 7.33
CA TYR A 71 4.53 -6.69 8.00
C TYR A 71 5.27 -5.36 8.14
N GLN A 72 5.28 -4.54 7.07
CA GLN A 72 5.89 -3.22 7.12
C GLN A 72 5.18 -2.29 8.11
N ASP A 73 3.84 -2.30 8.16
CA ASP A 73 3.06 -1.48 9.10
C ASP A 73 3.46 -1.80 10.56
N ILE A 74 3.67 -3.08 10.88
CA ILE A 74 4.15 -3.52 12.20
C ILE A 74 5.57 -3.01 12.45
N GLU A 75 6.51 -3.21 11.51
CA GLU A 75 7.90 -2.75 11.66
C GLU A 75 8.00 -1.23 11.80
N LEU A 76 7.16 -0.50 11.06
CA LEU A 76 7.10 0.96 11.09
C LEU A 76 6.60 1.47 12.44
N ASN A 77 5.53 0.87 12.95
CA ASN A 77 4.99 1.23 14.25
C ASN A 77 5.95 0.87 15.39
N ASP A 78 6.58 -0.31 15.34
CA ASP A 78 7.58 -0.74 16.33
C ASP A 78 8.80 0.20 16.34
N ALA A 79 9.28 0.60 15.15
CA ALA A 79 10.38 1.57 15.04
C ALA A 79 9.99 2.96 15.58
N ALA A 80 8.75 3.40 15.36
CA ALA A 80 8.25 4.67 15.89
C ALA A 80 8.17 4.64 17.43
N LEU A 81 7.64 3.56 18.00
CA LEU A 81 7.59 3.36 19.46
C LEU A 81 8.99 3.25 20.07
N THR A 82 9.91 2.55 19.40
CA THR A 82 11.30 2.43 19.85
C THR A 82 11.98 3.80 19.86
N PHE A 83 11.76 4.62 18.83
CA PHE A 83 12.31 5.97 18.79
C PHE A 83 11.75 6.87 19.89
N ASP A 84 10.43 6.91 20.09
CA ASP A 84 9.82 7.71 21.18
C ASP A 84 10.33 7.24 22.55
N TYR A 85 10.42 5.92 22.77
CA TYR A 85 10.99 5.36 23.99
C TYR A 85 12.45 5.75 24.21
N SER A 86 13.31 5.66 23.18
CA SER A 86 14.72 6.03 23.29
C SER A 86 14.92 7.53 23.53
N VAL A 87 14.09 8.40 22.94
CA VAL A 87 14.08 9.84 23.27
C VAL A 87 13.63 10.06 24.72
N GLY A 88 12.67 9.28 25.21
CA GLY A 88 12.27 9.27 26.62
C GLY A 88 13.41 8.92 27.56
N LEU A 89 14.18 7.87 27.27
CA LEU A 89 15.37 7.49 28.05
C LEU A 89 16.43 8.60 28.05
N LEU A 90 16.66 9.23 26.89
CA LEU A 90 17.58 10.34 26.79
C LEU A 90 17.15 11.54 27.65
N LYS A 91 15.84 11.82 27.68
CA LYS A 91 15.27 12.87 28.51
C LYS A 91 15.40 12.57 30.00
N ASP A 92 15.15 11.33 30.40
CA ASP A 92 15.32 10.90 31.80
C ASP A 92 16.79 10.99 32.23
N ALA A 93 17.74 10.58 31.38
CA ALA A 93 19.15 10.77 31.64
C ALA A 93 19.54 12.26 31.77
N ALA A 94 19.00 13.14 30.91
CA ALA A 94 19.22 14.58 31.04
C ALA A 94 18.68 15.16 32.35
N ARG A 95 17.57 14.63 32.86
CA ARG A 95 16.99 15.04 34.15
C ARG A 95 17.82 14.60 35.34
N ASP A 96 18.42 13.41 35.27
CA ASP A 96 19.33 12.92 36.30
C ASP A 96 20.60 13.77 36.44
N HIS A 97 20.97 14.50 35.38
CA HIS A 97 22.09 15.46 35.34
C HIS A 97 21.62 16.93 35.23
N ALA A 98 20.40 17.25 35.68
CA ALA A 98 19.82 18.59 35.55
C ALA A 98 20.59 19.70 36.29
N ASP A 99 21.46 19.35 37.23
CA ASP A 99 22.31 20.29 37.98
C ASP A 99 23.50 20.82 37.15
N VAL A 100 23.88 20.10 36.09
CA VAL A 100 25.02 20.43 35.22
C VAL A 100 24.61 20.70 33.76
N LEU A 101 23.33 20.56 33.44
CA LEU A 101 22.78 20.82 32.10
C LEU A 101 21.98 22.13 32.06
N PRO A 102 21.84 22.74 30.87
CA PRO A 102 20.97 23.88 30.66
C PRO A 102 19.51 23.58 31.02
N ALA A 103 18.80 24.56 31.57
CA ALA A 103 17.40 24.40 31.99
C ALA A 103 16.42 24.10 30.83
N ASP A 104 16.83 24.37 29.59
CA ASP A 104 16.07 24.13 28.35
C ASP A 104 16.41 22.79 27.68
N ILE A 105 17.25 21.94 28.28
CA ILE A 105 17.64 20.64 27.69
C ILE A 105 16.43 19.73 27.43
N ASP A 106 15.44 19.75 28.33
CA ASP A 106 14.18 19.01 28.20
C ASP A 106 13.41 19.43 26.94
N GLU A 107 13.39 20.73 26.61
CA GLU A 107 12.73 21.29 25.43
C GLU A 107 13.49 20.91 24.15
N LYS A 108 14.82 20.96 24.19
CA LYS A 108 15.68 20.58 23.06
C LYS A 108 15.56 19.09 22.72
N ILE A 109 15.54 18.21 23.73
CA ILE A 109 15.34 16.77 23.52
C ILE A 109 13.92 16.51 23.01
N GLU A 110 12.92 17.22 23.53
CA GLU A 110 11.54 17.12 23.07
C GLU A 110 11.36 17.55 21.60
N ALA A 111 12.16 18.51 21.12
CA ALA A 111 12.16 18.93 19.72
C ALA A 111 12.47 17.78 18.75
N LEU A 112 13.25 16.77 19.16
CA LEU A 112 13.60 15.61 18.34
C LEU A 112 12.39 14.77 17.91
N ARG A 113 11.30 14.82 18.70
CA ARG A 113 10.07 14.07 18.43
C ARG A 113 8.92 14.95 17.95
N GLN A 114 9.18 16.22 17.61
CA GLN A 114 8.13 17.07 17.03
C GLN A 114 7.64 16.49 15.69
N PRO A 115 6.32 16.43 15.45
CA PRO A 115 5.76 15.88 14.21
C PRO A 115 6.35 16.49 12.94
N GLU A 116 6.67 17.79 12.93
CA GLU A 116 7.29 18.45 11.79
C GLU A 116 8.71 17.93 11.53
N VAL A 117 9.52 17.80 12.59
CA VAL A 117 10.89 17.26 12.52
C VAL A 117 10.86 15.83 12.02
N VAL A 118 10.00 14.99 12.59
CA VAL A 118 9.85 13.58 12.20
C VAL A 118 9.32 13.44 10.76
N ALA A 119 8.31 14.23 10.38
CA ALA A 119 7.70 14.20 9.05
C ALA A 119 8.69 14.56 7.95
N GLU A 120 9.58 15.52 8.20
CA GLU A 120 10.62 15.91 7.25
C GLU A 120 11.73 14.86 7.22
N ALA A 121 12.12 14.33 8.37
CA ALA A 121 13.25 13.40 8.51
C ALA A 121 12.99 12.01 7.94
N ILE A 122 11.73 11.66 7.78
CA ILE A 122 11.30 10.46 7.05
C ILE A 122 11.39 10.64 5.51
N THR A 123 11.43 11.86 4.98
CA THR A 123 11.37 12.09 3.51
C THR A 123 12.71 12.10 2.79
N VAL A 124 13.79 12.33 3.52
CA VAL A 124 15.13 12.46 3.00
C VAL A 124 15.95 11.38 3.70
N LEU A 125 16.86 10.71 3.00
CA LEU A 125 17.76 9.74 3.64
C LEU A 125 18.32 10.35 4.94
N PRO A 126 18.34 9.61 6.07
CA PRO A 126 18.58 10.16 7.41
C PRO A 126 19.76 11.14 7.53
N ARG A 127 20.86 10.91 6.79
CA ARG A 127 22.08 11.75 6.79
C ARG A 127 21.94 13.09 6.06
N GLN A 128 20.81 13.33 5.39
CA GLN A 128 20.54 14.51 4.57
C GLN A 128 19.36 15.33 5.12
N ASN A 129 18.74 14.90 6.23
CA ASN A 129 17.67 15.68 6.83
C ASN A 129 18.25 16.82 7.66
N GLU A 130 17.95 18.06 7.26
CA GLU A 130 18.48 19.26 7.89
C GLU A 130 17.80 19.52 9.25
N SER A 131 16.47 19.39 9.34
CA SER A 131 15.70 19.69 10.55
C SER A 131 16.02 18.78 11.74
N PHE A 132 16.09 17.46 11.55
CA PHE A 132 16.51 16.50 12.57
C PHE A 132 17.96 16.73 12.95
N ARG A 133 18.85 16.97 11.98
CA ARG A 133 20.26 17.27 12.27
C ARG A 133 20.40 18.56 13.09
N THR A 134 19.65 19.61 12.75
CA THR A 134 19.67 20.87 13.52
C THR A 134 19.18 20.65 14.95
N ALA A 135 18.06 19.96 15.15
CA ALA A 135 17.58 19.63 16.49
C ALA A 135 18.58 18.76 17.27
N TRP A 136 19.22 17.80 16.59
CA TRP A 136 20.26 16.93 17.16
C TRP A 136 21.52 17.72 17.54
N ASP A 137 21.95 18.65 16.69
CA ASP A 137 23.09 19.53 16.94
C ASP A 137 22.81 20.45 18.14
N GLU A 138 21.59 20.96 18.28
CA GLU A 138 21.18 21.77 19.43
C GLU A 138 21.24 21.01 20.75
N VAL A 139 20.88 19.73 20.75
CA VAL A 139 20.99 18.83 21.90
C VAL A 139 22.48 18.57 22.23
N ASN A 140 23.29 18.25 21.22
CA ASN A 140 24.73 18.01 21.40
C ASN A 140 25.48 19.24 21.92
N LEU A 141 25.12 20.43 21.44
CA LEU A 141 25.69 21.70 21.90
C LEU A 141 25.31 22.00 23.35
N ALA A 142 24.10 21.62 23.78
CA ALA A 142 23.61 21.92 25.13
C ALA A 142 24.34 21.15 26.23
N TRP A 143 24.85 19.95 25.97
CA TRP A 143 25.63 19.17 26.94
C TRP A 143 27.13 19.08 26.62
N ALA A 144 27.64 19.86 25.66
CA ALA A 144 29.04 19.79 25.23
C ALA A 144 30.05 20.05 26.37
N ASP A 145 29.66 20.91 27.31
CA ASP A 145 30.47 21.29 28.48
C ASP A 145 30.15 20.47 29.75
N ALA A 146 29.31 19.43 29.63
CA ALA A 146 28.93 18.59 30.76
C ALA A 146 30.13 17.79 31.32
N PRO A 147 30.14 17.47 32.64
CA PRO A 147 31.18 16.63 33.22
C PRO A 147 31.28 15.26 32.53
N ALA A 148 32.48 14.68 32.48
CA ALA A 148 32.76 13.44 31.74
C ALA A 148 31.86 12.25 32.12
N THR A 149 31.40 12.17 33.38
CA THR A 149 30.48 11.14 33.85
C THR A 149 29.06 11.31 33.30
N ALA A 150 28.56 12.56 33.26
CA ALA A 150 27.27 12.89 32.64
C ALA A 150 27.35 12.70 31.13
N LEU A 151 28.45 13.14 30.51
CA LEU A 151 28.66 13.02 29.07
C LEU A 151 28.69 11.56 28.59
N ALA A 152 29.27 10.63 29.37
CA ALA A 152 29.28 9.21 29.02
C ALA A 152 27.88 8.58 29.01
N ASP A 153 27.06 8.94 29.99
CA ASP A 153 25.69 8.47 30.16
C ASP A 153 24.78 9.04 29.05
N LEU A 154 24.81 10.36 28.87
CA LEU A 154 24.08 11.07 27.80
C LEU A 154 24.44 10.54 26.41
N ASN A 155 25.73 10.29 26.13
CA ASN A 155 26.14 9.72 24.85
C ASN A 155 25.61 8.31 24.62
N THR A 156 25.43 7.50 25.68
CA THR A 156 24.88 6.15 25.54
C THR A 156 23.45 6.23 25.05
N HIS A 157 22.61 7.01 25.73
CA HIS A 157 21.21 7.19 25.35
C HIS A 157 21.02 8.00 24.06
N ALA A 158 21.92 8.95 23.76
CA ALA A 158 21.92 9.67 22.50
C ALA A 158 22.20 8.71 21.32
N ASN A 159 23.19 7.83 21.44
CA ASN A 159 23.46 6.83 20.39
C ASN A 159 22.27 5.86 20.19
N GLU A 160 21.57 5.48 21.27
CA GLU A 160 20.37 4.65 21.19
C GLU A 160 19.23 5.37 20.45
N ALA A 161 18.97 6.63 20.80
CA ALA A 161 17.95 7.45 20.14
C ALA A 161 18.29 7.72 18.67
N GLU A 162 19.55 7.99 18.33
CA GLU A 162 20.00 8.16 16.95
C GLU A 162 19.81 6.87 16.14
N LEU A 163 20.20 5.72 16.71
CA LEU A 163 20.01 4.42 16.07
C LEU A 163 18.53 4.08 15.87
N ALA A 164 17.69 4.36 16.86
CA ALA A 164 16.25 4.17 16.76
C ALA A 164 15.64 5.07 15.67
N PHE A 165 16.09 6.33 15.58
CA PHE A 165 15.70 7.24 14.51
C PHE A 165 16.09 6.70 13.13
N TYR A 166 17.34 6.23 12.95
CA TYR A 166 17.77 5.63 11.68
C TYR A 166 16.91 4.44 11.27
N LYS A 167 16.52 3.59 12.22
CA LYS A 167 15.62 2.46 11.97
C LYS A 167 14.23 2.94 11.53
N LEU A 168 13.65 3.91 12.23
CA LEU A 168 12.36 4.50 11.86
C LEU A 168 12.41 5.08 10.44
N ALA A 169 13.41 5.90 10.15
CA ALA A 169 13.56 6.50 8.84
C ALA A 169 13.84 5.45 7.74
N GLN A 170 14.56 4.37 8.04
CA GLN A 170 14.75 3.26 7.10
C GLN A 170 13.43 2.52 6.83
N SER A 171 12.67 2.17 7.86
CA SER A 171 11.37 1.49 7.73
C SER A 171 10.35 2.35 6.97
N ALA A 172 10.36 3.66 7.19
CA ALA A 172 9.47 4.60 6.52
C ALA A 172 9.85 4.86 5.05
N ASN A 173 11.12 4.69 4.69
CA ASN A 173 11.62 4.81 3.31
C ASN A 173 11.69 3.48 2.55
N SER A 174 11.37 2.36 3.19
CA SER A 174 11.27 1.06 2.52
C SER A 174 9.85 0.90 1.98
N PRO A 175 9.61 0.81 0.66
CA PRO A 175 8.25 0.58 0.17
C PRO A 175 7.76 -0.81 0.60
N GLY A 176 6.59 -0.89 1.24
CA GLY A 176 6.01 -2.14 1.75
C GLY A 176 5.61 -3.13 0.68
N VAL A 177 5.41 -2.68 -0.54
CA VAL A 177 5.37 -3.56 -1.70
C VAL A 177 6.56 -3.25 -2.59
N PRO A 178 7.46 -4.22 -2.84
CA PRO A 178 8.53 -4.05 -3.80
C PRO A 178 8.00 -3.55 -5.14
N GLY A 179 8.60 -2.50 -5.71
CA GLY A 179 8.10 -1.87 -6.93
C GLY A 179 7.93 -2.84 -8.12
N ILE A 180 8.72 -3.92 -8.17
CA ILE A 180 8.55 -4.98 -9.18
C ILE A 180 7.22 -5.71 -9.04
N ILE A 181 6.74 -5.93 -7.82
CA ILE A 181 5.46 -6.59 -7.55
C ILE A 181 4.32 -5.65 -7.96
N LEU A 182 4.43 -4.35 -7.66
CA LEU A 182 3.44 -3.36 -8.11
C LEU A 182 3.31 -3.33 -9.64
N VAL A 183 4.44 -3.38 -10.36
CA VAL A 183 4.44 -3.50 -11.83
C VAL A 183 3.76 -4.79 -12.28
N VAL A 184 4.03 -5.92 -11.63
CA VAL A 184 3.35 -7.20 -11.94
C VAL A 184 1.85 -7.09 -11.74
N ILE A 185 1.36 -6.45 -10.68
CA ILE A 185 -0.08 -6.24 -10.43
C ILE A 185 -0.70 -5.38 -11.54
N VAL A 186 0.00 -4.36 -12.03
CA VAL A 186 -0.45 -3.55 -13.18
C VAL A 186 -0.56 -4.41 -14.43
N LEU A 187 0.48 -5.17 -14.76
CA LEU A 187 0.50 -6.04 -15.95
C LEU A 187 -0.58 -7.13 -15.89
N LEU A 188 -0.77 -7.76 -14.73
CA LEU A 188 -1.84 -8.75 -14.52
C LEU A 188 -3.22 -8.11 -14.62
N GLY A 189 -3.40 -6.90 -14.07
CA GLY A 189 -4.65 -6.14 -14.20
C GLY A 189 -4.97 -5.77 -15.66
N MET A 190 -3.96 -5.35 -16.43
CA MET A 190 -4.10 -5.10 -17.87
C MET A 190 -4.46 -6.38 -18.63
N LEU A 191 -3.78 -7.49 -18.35
CA LEU A 191 -4.07 -8.79 -18.96
C LEU A 191 -5.51 -9.24 -18.69
N LEU A 192 -5.96 -9.12 -17.44
CA LEU A 192 -7.33 -9.45 -17.05
C LEU A 192 -8.36 -8.54 -17.73
N ALA A 193 -8.16 -7.23 -17.69
CA ALA A 193 -9.04 -6.27 -18.36
C ALA A 193 -9.12 -6.53 -19.87
N GLY A 194 -7.97 -6.76 -20.52
CA GLY A 194 -7.89 -7.07 -21.94
C GLY A 194 -8.58 -8.39 -22.31
N THR A 195 -8.35 -9.46 -21.54
CA THR A 195 -8.99 -10.76 -21.78
C THR A 195 -10.50 -10.75 -21.54
N MET A 196 -10.98 -9.98 -20.55
CA MET A 196 -12.41 -9.74 -20.33
C MET A 196 -13.03 -8.95 -21.50
N ALA A 197 -12.35 -7.90 -21.99
CA ALA A 197 -12.83 -7.08 -23.08
C ALA A 197 -12.83 -7.80 -24.45
N ALA A 198 -11.86 -8.68 -24.68
CA ALA A 198 -11.79 -9.50 -25.88
C ALA A 198 -12.85 -10.61 -25.93
N ALA A 199 -13.60 -10.87 -24.85
CA ALA A 199 -14.51 -12.01 -24.80
C ALA A 199 -15.65 -11.91 -25.84
N PRO A 200 -15.78 -12.84 -26.81
CA PRO A 200 -16.78 -12.81 -27.87
C PRO A 200 -18.21 -12.66 -27.35
N ARG A 201 -19.07 -12.02 -28.17
CA ARG A 201 -20.50 -11.93 -27.93
C ARG A 201 -21.11 -13.31 -28.17
N PRO A 202 -21.91 -13.87 -27.25
CA PRO A 202 -22.66 -15.07 -27.57
C PRO A 202 -23.63 -14.73 -28.70
N ALA A 203 -23.63 -15.55 -29.76
CA ALA A 203 -24.33 -15.29 -31.03
C ALA A 203 -25.86 -15.09 -30.91
N GLN A 204 -26.47 -15.45 -29.78
CA GLN A 204 -27.92 -15.34 -29.52
C GLN A 204 -28.26 -14.60 -28.21
N THR A 205 -27.48 -13.57 -27.83
CA THR A 205 -27.83 -12.78 -26.65
C THR A 205 -28.88 -11.70 -26.98
N SER A 206 -29.96 -11.66 -26.21
CA SER A 206 -30.94 -10.57 -26.32
C SER A 206 -30.28 -9.20 -26.05
N ARG A 207 -30.88 -8.11 -26.53
CA ARG A 207 -30.39 -6.73 -26.28
C ARG A 207 -30.16 -6.44 -24.79
N LYS A 208 -30.90 -7.09 -23.88
CA LYS A 208 -30.73 -6.98 -22.42
C LYS A 208 -29.50 -7.73 -21.89
N GLU A 209 -29.16 -8.87 -22.48
CA GLU A 209 -28.01 -9.69 -22.07
C GLU A 209 -26.68 -9.12 -22.55
N THR A 210 -26.67 -8.47 -23.72
CA THR A 210 -25.51 -7.71 -24.21
C THR A 210 -25.17 -6.54 -23.30
N THR A 211 -26.18 -5.79 -22.82
CA THR A 211 -25.96 -4.72 -21.84
C THR A 211 -25.35 -5.29 -20.54
N SER A 212 -25.79 -6.48 -20.11
CA SER A 212 -25.31 -7.11 -18.89
C SER A 212 -23.83 -7.51 -18.97
N ILE A 213 -23.37 -8.04 -20.10
CA ILE A 213 -21.97 -8.44 -20.31
C ILE A 213 -21.04 -7.21 -20.35
N ASP A 214 -21.45 -6.15 -21.04
CA ASP A 214 -20.63 -4.94 -21.16
C ASP A 214 -20.55 -4.21 -19.80
N TRP A 215 -21.62 -4.17 -18.99
CA TRP A 215 -21.57 -3.68 -17.59
C TRP A 215 -20.66 -4.50 -16.69
N LEU A 216 -20.62 -5.82 -16.88
CA LEU A 216 -19.75 -6.71 -16.11
C LEU A 216 -18.27 -6.49 -16.43
N MET A 217 -17.93 -6.20 -17.69
CA MET A 217 -16.57 -5.79 -18.07
C MET A 217 -16.18 -4.47 -17.39
N VAL A 218 -17.06 -3.46 -17.41
CA VAL A 218 -16.85 -2.19 -16.72
C VAL A 218 -16.65 -2.41 -15.22
N ALA A 219 -17.47 -3.25 -14.60
CA ALA A 219 -17.34 -3.61 -13.20
C ALA A 219 -16.00 -4.32 -12.91
N GLY A 220 -15.55 -5.24 -13.78
CA GLY A 220 -14.25 -5.91 -13.63
C GLY A 220 -13.07 -4.94 -13.69
N VAL A 221 -13.06 -4.03 -14.66
CA VAL A 221 -12.04 -2.97 -14.75
C VAL A 221 -12.07 -2.08 -13.51
N ALA A 222 -13.25 -1.69 -13.04
CA ALA A 222 -13.40 -0.88 -11.83
C ALA A 222 -12.82 -1.60 -10.59
N VAL A 223 -13.10 -2.90 -10.41
CA VAL A 223 -12.58 -3.70 -9.29
C VAL A 223 -11.05 -3.82 -9.33
N ILE A 224 -10.48 -4.11 -10.51
CA ILE A 224 -9.01 -4.16 -10.69
C ILE A 224 -8.39 -2.81 -10.35
N SER A 225 -9.00 -1.72 -10.84
CA SER A 225 -8.52 -0.36 -10.64
C SER A 225 -8.60 0.06 -9.18
N LEU A 226 -9.69 -0.26 -8.48
CA LEU A 226 -9.85 0.02 -7.05
C LEU A 226 -8.85 -0.75 -6.21
N THR A 227 -8.59 -2.02 -6.55
CA THR A 227 -7.59 -2.85 -5.86
C THR A 227 -6.18 -2.29 -6.04
N GLN A 228 -5.83 -1.90 -7.28
CA GLN A 228 -4.55 -1.25 -7.56
C GLN A 228 -4.44 0.08 -6.82
N TRP A 229 -5.46 0.95 -6.90
CA TRP A 229 -5.48 2.24 -6.24
C TRP A 229 -5.28 2.12 -4.73
N ALA A 230 -5.97 1.18 -4.09
CA ALA A 230 -5.80 0.91 -2.67
C ALA A 230 -4.35 0.53 -2.32
N LEU A 231 -3.74 -0.40 -3.06
CA LEU A 231 -2.34 -0.79 -2.85
C LEU A 231 -1.36 0.39 -3.06
N TRP A 232 -1.64 1.27 -4.00
CA TRP A 232 -0.83 2.47 -4.21
C TRP A 232 -0.98 3.48 -3.07
N VAL A 233 -2.21 3.73 -2.60
CA VAL A 233 -2.48 4.61 -1.46
C VAL A 233 -1.81 4.08 -0.20
N LEU A 234 -1.88 2.77 0.06
CA LEU A 234 -1.20 2.15 1.19
C LEU A 234 0.34 2.23 1.10
N ASN A 235 0.91 2.35 -0.11
CA ASN A 235 2.34 2.60 -0.31
C ASN A 235 2.70 4.09 -0.46
N SER A 236 1.76 5.01 -0.23
CA SER A 236 2.01 6.45 -0.42
C SER A 236 2.61 7.09 0.83
N ARG A 237 3.39 8.17 0.62
CA ARG A 237 3.96 8.97 1.71
C ARG A 237 2.90 9.44 2.70
N ASP A 238 1.79 9.97 2.19
CA ASP A 238 0.74 10.55 3.02
C ASP A 238 0.16 9.50 3.98
N PHE A 239 0.03 8.26 3.51
CA PHE A 239 -0.44 7.16 4.35
C PHE A 239 0.60 6.74 5.40
N VAL A 240 1.86 6.58 5.01
CA VAL A 240 2.97 6.27 5.94
C VAL A 240 3.07 7.33 7.03
N LEU A 241 3.03 8.62 6.68
CA LEU A 241 3.04 9.71 7.66
C LEU A 241 1.81 9.67 8.57
N SER A 242 0.64 9.34 8.03
CA SER A 242 -0.58 9.23 8.84
C SER A 242 -0.55 8.08 9.86
N MET A 243 0.34 7.09 9.69
CA MET A 243 0.59 6.04 10.69
C MET A 243 1.55 6.47 11.77
N ILE A 244 2.58 7.24 11.40
CA ILE A 244 3.72 7.54 12.27
C ILE A 244 3.44 8.76 13.15
N LEU A 245 2.94 9.85 12.56
CA LEU A 245 2.79 11.13 13.25
C LEU A 245 1.86 11.10 14.47
N PRO A 246 0.76 10.31 14.50
CA PRO A 246 -0.08 10.21 15.69
C PRO A 246 0.66 9.73 16.95
N ASN A 247 1.67 8.85 16.80
CA ASN A 247 2.49 8.38 17.92
C ASN A 247 3.24 9.52 18.62
N PHE A 248 3.56 10.59 17.88
CA PHE A 248 4.27 11.76 18.38
C PHE A 248 3.33 12.90 18.79
N ALA A 249 2.07 12.88 18.34
CA ALA A 249 1.05 13.87 18.66
C ALA A 249 0.22 13.52 19.91
N GLY A 250 0.46 12.35 20.53
CA GLY A 250 -0.36 11.84 21.63
C GLY A 250 -1.77 11.40 21.19
N GLU A 251 -1.98 11.19 19.89
CA GLU A 251 -3.26 10.75 19.33
C GLU A 251 -3.28 9.22 19.16
N VAL A 252 -4.22 8.54 19.84
CA VAL A 252 -4.51 7.12 19.57
C VAL A 252 -5.51 7.05 18.41
N ARG A 253 -5.05 6.77 17.19
CA ARG A 253 -5.94 6.50 16.04
C ARG A 253 -6.13 5.00 15.82
N SER A 254 -7.38 4.60 15.59
CA SER A 254 -7.73 3.26 15.13
C SER A 254 -7.46 3.12 13.63
N LEU A 255 -6.25 2.68 13.29
CA LEU A 255 -5.79 2.34 11.93
C LEU A 255 -6.62 1.26 11.21
N THR A 256 -7.54 0.62 11.94
CA THR A 256 -8.35 -0.50 11.47
C THR A 256 -9.31 -0.14 10.34
N ALA A 257 -9.89 1.06 10.29
CA ALA A 257 -10.98 1.33 9.34
C ALA A 257 -10.54 1.38 7.86
N LEU A 258 -9.40 2.02 7.55
CA LEU A 258 -8.92 2.15 6.16
C LEU A 258 -8.33 0.83 5.65
N GLN A 259 -7.50 0.17 6.48
CA GLN A 259 -6.96 -1.16 6.20
C GLN A 259 -8.09 -2.20 6.05
N PHE A 260 -9.14 -2.14 6.87
CA PHE A 260 -10.32 -3.00 6.75
C PHE A 260 -11.12 -2.72 5.47
N SER A 261 -11.21 -1.47 5.04
CA SER A 261 -11.90 -1.10 3.78
C SER A 261 -11.18 -1.67 2.55
N VAL A 262 -9.85 -1.58 2.53
CA VAL A 262 -9.01 -2.20 1.47
C VAL A 262 -9.09 -3.72 1.54
N PHE A 263 -9.00 -4.30 2.74
CA PHE A 263 -9.12 -5.73 2.97
C PHE A 263 -10.48 -6.28 2.50
N VAL A 264 -11.57 -5.58 2.81
CA VAL A 264 -12.94 -5.92 2.35
C VAL A 264 -13.05 -5.80 0.83
N ALA A 265 -12.48 -4.76 0.21
CA ALA A 265 -12.47 -4.63 -1.26
C ALA A 265 -11.69 -5.78 -1.94
N VAL A 266 -10.55 -6.18 -1.37
CA VAL A 266 -9.73 -7.30 -1.84
C VAL A 266 -10.42 -8.65 -1.60
N LEU A 267 -11.12 -8.84 -0.47
CA LEU A 267 -11.87 -10.06 -0.16
C LEU A 267 -13.09 -10.26 -1.06
N LEU A 268 -13.73 -9.17 -1.52
CA LEU A 268 -14.94 -9.24 -2.34
C LEU A 268 -14.64 -9.40 -3.84
N ALA A 269 -13.43 -9.06 -4.31
CA ALA A 269 -13.08 -9.15 -5.73
C ALA A 269 -13.03 -10.59 -6.29
N PRO A 270 -12.41 -11.58 -5.62
CA PRO A 270 -12.37 -12.97 -6.10
C PRO A 270 -13.74 -13.69 -6.09
N PRO A 271 -14.57 -13.60 -5.03
CA PRO A 271 -15.90 -14.21 -5.02
C PRO A 271 -16.82 -13.67 -6.12
N LEU A 272 -16.74 -12.37 -6.44
CA LEU A 272 -17.50 -11.79 -7.54
C LEU A 272 -17.04 -12.33 -8.91
N GLY A 273 -15.72 -12.50 -9.10
CA GLY A 273 -15.15 -13.12 -10.30
C GLY A 273 -15.51 -14.61 -10.45
N VAL A 274 -15.52 -15.37 -9.34
CA VAL A 274 -15.91 -16.79 -9.34
C VAL A 274 -17.42 -16.95 -9.53
N ALA A 275 -18.25 -16.14 -8.86
CA ALA A 275 -19.69 -16.13 -9.05
C ALA A 275 -20.07 -15.78 -10.50
N PHE A 276 -19.31 -14.92 -11.15
CA PHE A 276 -19.43 -14.59 -12.57
C PHE A 276 -19.15 -15.81 -13.47
N LEU A 277 -18.06 -16.53 -13.24
CA LEU A 277 -17.72 -17.72 -14.02
C LEU A 277 -18.73 -18.85 -13.81
N LEU A 278 -19.18 -19.06 -12.57
CA LEU A 278 -20.19 -20.06 -12.23
C LEU A 278 -21.55 -19.71 -12.83
N ARG A 279 -21.99 -18.45 -12.76
CA ARG A 279 -23.26 -17.98 -13.36
C ARG A 279 -23.24 -18.11 -14.88
N SER A 280 -22.11 -17.79 -15.53
CA SER A 280 -21.98 -17.93 -16.98
C SER A 280 -22.01 -19.39 -17.45
N ARG A 281 -21.44 -20.32 -16.66
CA ARG A 281 -21.54 -21.78 -16.89
C ARG A 281 -22.96 -22.30 -16.67
N TRP A 282 -23.62 -21.87 -15.59
CA TRP A 282 -25.00 -22.28 -15.28
C TRP A 282 -25.98 -21.85 -16.37
N ARG A 283 -25.84 -20.63 -16.90
CA ARG A 283 -26.69 -20.16 -17.99
C ARG A 283 -26.44 -20.85 -19.33
N ARG A 284 -25.20 -21.26 -19.62
CA ARG A 284 -24.85 -21.96 -20.86
C ARG A 284 -25.28 -23.43 -20.86
N ARG A 285 -25.41 -24.07 -19.70
CA ARG A 285 -25.87 -25.45 -19.61
C ARG A 285 -27.39 -25.62 -19.69
N GLY A 286 -28.15 -24.56 -19.46
CA GLY A 286 -29.62 -24.66 -19.34
C GLY A 286 -30.04 -25.65 -18.24
N PRO A 287 -31.32 -25.64 -17.83
CA PRO A 287 -31.90 -26.76 -17.12
C PRO A 287 -32.21 -27.87 -18.15
N GLU A 288 -31.18 -28.48 -18.74
CA GLU A 288 -31.36 -29.75 -19.44
C GLU A 288 -31.50 -30.84 -18.37
N GLY A 289 -32.73 -31.21 -18.01
CA GLY A 289 -32.94 -32.29 -17.04
C GLY A 289 -34.35 -32.49 -16.50
N VAL A 290 -35.35 -31.70 -16.88
CA VAL A 290 -36.75 -32.08 -16.62
C VAL A 290 -37.49 -31.97 -17.94
N ALA A 291 -37.54 -33.09 -18.65
CA ALA A 291 -38.55 -33.28 -19.68
C ALA A 291 -39.92 -33.12 -19.02
N PRO A 292 -40.87 -32.37 -19.60
CA PRO A 292 -42.25 -32.52 -19.24
C PRO A 292 -42.66 -33.93 -19.68
N ASP A 293 -42.95 -34.81 -18.72
CA ASP A 293 -43.78 -35.98 -18.98
C ASP A 293 -45.15 -35.45 -19.39
N ASP A 294 -45.45 -35.50 -20.69
CA ASP A 294 -46.79 -35.58 -21.28
C ASP A 294 -46.70 -36.26 -22.66
#